data_AF-A0A2N3XPU1-F1
#
_entry.id   AF-A0A2N3XPU1-F1
#
_cell.length_a   1.000
_cell.length_b   1.000
_cell.length_c   1.000
_cell.angle_alpha   90.00
_cell.angle_beta   90.00
_cell.angle_gamma   90.00
#
_symmetry.space_group_name_H-M   'P 1'
#
loop_
_entity.id
_entity.type
_entity.pdbx_description
1 polymer ?
#
loop_
_entity_poly.entity_id
_entity_poly.type
_entity_poly.pdbx_seq_one_letter_code
_entity_poly.pdbx_strand_id
1 'polypeptide(L)'
;MVGMDVTELWTKIVLWLAEHAPVTAAALRPPEPPDLAELEAEFAVALPVELRELWTCCGGTGTDVLADVLPPFYTPYSAAQALQSWRDHRENWTAQWERPACDYYAGSPGSSFHPSWIPIAGDGFADELVVDLRPGPLEGCVLEWEQEAAQVLRPEWKGVTSMLADVHRALVEGVPAGHSYPTVTEDGRLDWQIR
;
A
#
# COMPACT_ATOMS: atom_id res chain seq x y z
N MET A 1 -0.61 19.41 -18.42
CA MET A 1 -0.25 17.98 -18.46
C MET A 1 -1.27 17.26 -17.61
N VAL A 2 -1.98 16.29 -18.17
CA VAL A 2 -2.79 15.37 -17.38
C VAL A 2 -1.76 14.50 -16.63
N GLY A 3 -1.82 14.45 -15.30
CA GLY A 3 -0.97 13.55 -14.52
C GLY A 3 -1.31 12.10 -14.85
N MET A 4 -0.35 11.20 -14.71
CA MET A 4 -0.61 9.76 -14.86
C MET A 4 -1.59 9.30 -13.77
N ASP A 5 -2.53 8.45 -14.12
CA ASP A 5 -3.42 7.79 -13.16
C ASP A 5 -2.76 6.54 -12.56
N VAL A 6 -3.46 5.89 -11.62
CA VAL A 6 -2.96 4.70 -10.92
C VAL A 6 -2.68 3.56 -11.89
N THR A 7 -3.56 3.36 -12.88
CA THR A 7 -3.42 2.25 -13.84
C THR A 7 -2.20 2.45 -14.73
N GLU A 8 -1.98 3.66 -15.24
CA GLU A 8 -0.80 4.01 -16.04
C GLU A 8 0.49 3.85 -15.24
N LEU A 9 0.52 4.33 -13.99
CA LEU A 9 1.69 4.23 -13.12
C LEU A 9 2.02 2.77 -12.79
N TRP A 10 1.03 2.00 -12.37
CA TRP A 10 1.21 0.59 -12.06
C TRP A 10 1.71 -0.20 -13.26
N THR A 11 1.14 0.05 -14.45
CA THR A 11 1.59 -0.59 -15.70
C THR A 11 3.07 -0.30 -15.97
N LYS A 12 3.51 0.95 -15.80
CA LYS A 12 4.92 1.32 -16.01
C LYS A 12 5.85 0.67 -14.99
N ILE A 13 5.44 0.59 -13.72
CA ILE A 13 6.19 -0.10 -12.67
C ILE A 13 6.37 -1.58 -13.03
N VAL A 14 5.28 -2.27 -13.40
CA VAL A 14 5.33 -3.70 -13.77
C VAL A 14 6.21 -3.94 -15.01
N LEU A 15 6.15 -3.05 -16.02
CA LEU A 15 7.02 -3.13 -17.18
C LEU A 15 8.49 -2.95 -16.81
N TRP A 16 8.80 -1.98 -15.94
CA TRP A 16 10.15 -1.78 -15.45
C TRP A 16 10.66 -3.00 -14.67
N LEU A 17 9.83 -3.58 -13.80
CA LEU A 17 10.17 -4.78 -13.06
C LEU A 17 10.46 -5.95 -14.00
N ALA A 18 9.67 -6.14 -15.06
CA ALA A 18 9.89 -7.22 -16.01
C ALA A 18 11.25 -7.11 -16.73
N GLU A 19 11.74 -5.90 -16.96
CA GLU A 19 13.04 -5.65 -17.60
C GLU A 19 14.21 -5.72 -16.62
N HIS A 20 14.05 -5.15 -15.42
CA HIS A 20 15.16 -4.91 -14.50
C HIS A 20 15.16 -5.81 -13.26
N ALA A 21 13.99 -6.20 -12.76
CA ALA A 21 13.82 -7.02 -11.56
C ALA A 21 12.90 -8.24 -11.82
N PRO A 22 13.29 -9.16 -12.72
CA PRO A 22 12.41 -10.21 -13.23
C PRO A 22 11.94 -11.20 -12.15
N VAL A 23 12.68 -11.39 -11.06
CA VAL A 23 12.23 -12.24 -9.95
C VAL A 23 11.08 -11.58 -9.19
N THR A 24 11.17 -10.28 -8.93
CA THR A 24 10.05 -9.52 -8.34
C THR A 24 8.85 -9.48 -9.29
N ALA A 25 9.08 -9.27 -10.59
CA ALA A 25 8.00 -9.29 -11.58
C ALA A 25 7.26 -10.64 -11.63
N ALA A 26 8.00 -11.75 -11.55
CA ALA A 26 7.44 -13.11 -11.60
C ALA A 26 6.62 -13.47 -10.34
N ALA A 27 6.80 -12.76 -9.24
CA ALA A 27 6.03 -12.96 -8.01
C ALA A 27 4.63 -12.31 -8.08
N LEU A 28 4.43 -11.35 -8.98
CA LEU A 28 3.15 -10.65 -9.15
C LEU A 28 2.15 -11.50 -9.91
N ARG A 29 0.91 -11.50 -9.43
CA ARG A 29 -0.22 -12.14 -10.11
C ARG A 29 -0.89 -11.18 -11.08
N PRO A 30 -1.46 -11.69 -12.18
CA PRO A 30 -2.36 -10.89 -13.00
C PRO A 30 -3.56 -10.42 -12.16
N PRO A 31 -4.11 -9.23 -12.43
CA PRO A 31 -5.31 -8.78 -11.76
C PRO A 31 -6.49 -9.68 -12.12
N GLU A 32 -7.26 -10.08 -11.10
CA GLU A 32 -8.58 -10.69 -11.27
C GLU A 32 -9.64 -9.62 -10.98
N PRO A 33 -10.85 -9.70 -11.57
CA PRO A 33 -11.92 -8.75 -11.26
C PRO A 33 -12.17 -8.69 -9.75
N PRO A 34 -11.93 -7.54 -9.09
CA PRO A 34 -12.01 -7.47 -7.64
C PRO A 34 -13.47 -7.45 -7.17
N ASP A 35 -13.78 -8.18 -6.10
CA ASP A 35 -15.03 -7.97 -5.36
C ASP A 35 -14.88 -6.76 -4.45
N LEU A 36 -15.21 -5.59 -5.00
CA LEU A 36 -15.16 -4.33 -4.28
C LEU A 36 -16.41 -4.10 -3.42
N ALA A 37 -17.50 -4.83 -3.67
CA ALA A 37 -18.76 -4.63 -2.98
C ALA A 37 -18.67 -5.08 -1.51
N GLU A 38 -17.92 -6.16 -1.25
CA GLU A 38 -17.65 -6.61 0.12
C GLU A 38 -16.85 -5.56 0.91
N LEU A 39 -15.81 -4.98 0.30
CA LEU A 39 -15.03 -3.89 0.89
C LEU A 39 -15.89 -2.65 1.17
N GLU A 40 -16.68 -2.20 0.20
CA GLU A 40 -17.58 -1.05 0.39
C GLU A 40 -18.59 -1.28 1.51
N ALA A 41 -19.14 -2.49 1.60
CA ALA A 41 -20.08 -2.87 2.65
C ALA A 41 -19.42 -2.90 4.04
N GLU A 42 -18.23 -3.47 4.14
CA GLU A 42 -17.49 -3.60 5.39
C GLU A 42 -17.06 -2.24 5.96
N PHE A 43 -16.60 -1.33 5.09
CA PHE A 43 -16.21 0.03 5.50
C PHE A 43 -17.39 1.01 5.56
N ALA A 44 -18.56 0.63 5.06
CA ALA A 44 -19.73 1.48 4.90
C ALA A 44 -19.43 2.78 4.12
N VAL A 45 -18.59 2.70 3.09
CA VAL A 45 -18.17 3.82 2.24
C VAL A 45 -18.18 3.41 0.77
N ALA A 46 -18.30 4.40 -0.12
CA ALA A 46 -17.88 4.22 -1.49
C ALA A 46 -16.34 4.28 -1.54
N LEU A 47 -15.70 3.25 -2.10
CA LEU A 47 -14.24 3.24 -2.21
C LEU A 47 -13.73 4.42 -3.07
N PRO A 48 -12.65 5.10 -2.63
CA PRO A 48 -11.93 6.07 -3.44
C PRO A 48 -11.56 5.53 -4.82
N VAL A 49 -11.57 6.41 -5.82
CA VAL A 49 -11.28 6.04 -7.22
C VAL A 49 -9.90 5.37 -7.37
N GLU A 50 -8.88 5.88 -6.66
CA GLU A 50 -7.52 5.36 -6.73
C GLU A 50 -7.40 3.90 -6.26
N LEU A 51 -8.17 3.50 -5.23
CA LEU A 51 -8.20 2.12 -4.75
C LEU A 51 -8.85 1.18 -5.76
N ARG A 52 -9.94 1.63 -6.41
CA ARG A 52 -10.60 0.83 -7.46
C ARG A 52 -9.67 0.63 -8.66
N GLU A 53 -8.97 1.68 -9.07
CA GLU A 53 -7.98 1.61 -10.15
C GLU A 53 -6.84 0.67 -9.77
N LEU A 54 -6.27 0.83 -8.57
CA LEU A 54 -5.18 -0.03 -8.08
C LEU A 54 -5.56 -1.51 -8.14
N TRP A 55 -6.71 -1.88 -7.57
CA TRP A 55 -7.13 -3.29 -7.53
C TRP A 55 -7.69 -3.81 -8.85
N THR A 56 -7.94 -2.93 -9.83
CA THR A 56 -8.25 -3.35 -11.21
C THR A 56 -6.98 -3.75 -11.97
N CYS A 57 -5.81 -3.21 -11.61
CA CYS A 57 -4.55 -3.48 -12.30
C CYS A 57 -3.51 -4.27 -11.48
N CYS A 58 -3.68 -4.38 -10.16
CA CYS A 58 -2.79 -5.10 -9.24
C CYS A 58 -3.46 -6.36 -8.67
N GLY A 59 -2.94 -7.54 -9.05
CA GLY A 59 -3.38 -8.84 -8.50
C GLY A 59 -2.69 -9.27 -7.21
N GLY A 60 -1.83 -8.41 -6.65
CA GLY A 60 -0.94 -8.73 -5.54
C GLY A 60 -0.02 -9.91 -5.85
N THR A 61 0.28 -10.71 -4.83
CA THR A 61 1.12 -11.93 -4.93
C THR A 61 0.35 -13.18 -4.50
N GLY A 62 0.94 -14.36 -4.72
CA GLY A 62 0.42 -15.60 -4.13
C GLY A 62 0.48 -15.60 -2.60
N THR A 63 -0.25 -16.52 -1.97
CA THR A 63 -0.15 -16.75 -0.51
C THR A 63 1.30 -17.07 -0.14
N ASP A 64 1.79 -16.46 0.94
CA ASP A 64 3.17 -16.61 1.45
C ASP A 64 4.29 -16.18 0.46
N VAL A 65 3.95 -15.43 -0.59
CA VAL A 65 4.91 -14.86 -1.55
C VAL A 65 5.06 -13.37 -1.27
N LEU A 66 6.29 -12.95 -0.94
CA LEU A 66 6.65 -11.54 -0.77
C LEU A 66 7.32 -10.99 -2.03
N ALA A 67 7.00 -9.74 -2.34
CA ALA A 67 7.55 -8.99 -3.46
C ALA A 67 7.58 -7.50 -3.11
N ASP A 68 8.75 -6.98 -2.76
CA ASP A 68 8.97 -5.63 -2.22
C ASP A 68 8.85 -4.55 -3.32
N VAL A 69 7.68 -4.46 -3.96
CA VAL A 69 7.41 -3.52 -5.05
C VAL A 69 7.25 -2.10 -4.51
N LEU A 70 6.74 -1.96 -3.29
CA LEU A 70 6.51 -0.67 -2.65
C LEU A 70 7.52 -0.46 -1.52
N PRO A 71 8.10 0.74 -1.38
CA PRO A 71 9.06 1.04 -0.33
C PRO A 71 8.39 1.10 1.05
N PRO A 72 9.14 0.81 2.14
CA PRO A 72 10.51 0.29 2.16
C PRO A 72 10.63 -1.22 1.96
N PHE A 73 9.58 -2.03 2.11
CA PHE A 73 9.67 -3.50 1.92
C PHE A 73 8.28 -4.13 1.82
N TYR A 74 7.38 -3.46 1.11
CA TYR A 74 5.96 -3.79 1.12
C TYR A 74 5.52 -4.53 -0.14
N THR A 75 4.83 -5.65 0.11
CA THR A 75 4.21 -6.50 -0.89
C THR A 75 2.81 -6.00 -1.21
N PRO A 76 2.51 -5.64 -2.47
CA PRO A 76 1.23 -5.09 -2.87
C PRO A 76 0.10 -6.13 -2.72
N TYR A 77 -1.07 -5.67 -2.30
CA TYR A 77 -2.24 -6.52 -2.11
C TYR A 77 -3.21 -6.45 -3.29
N SER A 78 -3.85 -7.59 -3.55
CA SER A 78 -5.17 -7.63 -4.20
C SER A 78 -6.26 -7.13 -3.24
N ALA A 79 -7.44 -6.79 -3.77
CA ALA A 79 -8.60 -6.40 -2.94
C ALA A 79 -8.94 -7.45 -1.87
N ALA A 80 -8.85 -8.74 -2.19
CA ALA A 80 -9.14 -9.82 -1.25
C ALA A 80 -8.10 -9.91 -0.12
N GLN A 81 -6.80 -9.73 -0.45
CA GLN A 81 -5.72 -9.67 0.54
C GLN A 81 -5.86 -8.46 1.47
N ALA A 82 -6.21 -7.31 0.91
CA ALA A 82 -6.48 -6.08 1.67
C ALA A 82 -7.62 -6.27 2.67
N LEU A 83 -8.74 -6.87 2.24
CA LEU A 83 -9.87 -7.13 3.12
C LEU A 83 -9.51 -8.12 4.24
N GLN A 84 -8.75 -9.17 3.93
CA GLN A 84 -8.32 -10.15 4.93
C GLN A 84 -7.37 -9.52 5.95
N SER A 85 -6.33 -8.81 5.51
CA SER A 85 -5.41 -8.09 6.42
C SER A 85 -6.17 -7.11 7.31
N TRP A 86 -7.13 -6.37 6.76
CA TRP A 86 -7.94 -5.46 7.56
C TRP A 86 -8.75 -6.18 8.64
N ARG A 87 -9.36 -7.34 8.32
CA ARG A 87 -10.12 -8.15 9.29
C ARG A 87 -9.21 -8.60 10.44
N ASP A 88 -8.02 -9.07 10.12
CA ASP A 88 -7.04 -9.54 11.10
C ASP A 88 -6.57 -8.39 12.02
N HIS A 89 -6.24 -7.23 11.44
CA HIS A 89 -5.90 -6.01 12.18
C HIS A 89 -7.04 -5.55 13.09
N ARG A 90 -8.28 -5.56 12.57
CA ARG A 90 -9.45 -5.15 13.34
C ARG A 90 -9.71 -6.09 14.50
N GLU A 91 -9.61 -7.40 14.31
CA GLU A 91 -9.78 -8.38 15.38
C GLU A 91 -8.75 -8.13 16.50
N ASN A 92 -7.46 -8.06 16.13
CA ASN A 92 -6.37 -7.77 17.06
C ASN A 92 -6.55 -6.44 17.79
N TRP A 93 -6.99 -5.40 17.08
CA TRP A 93 -7.25 -4.08 17.64
C TRP A 93 -8.41 -4.10 18.64
N THR A 94 -9.54 -4.74 18.31
CA THR A 94 -10.70 -4.82 19.23
C THR A 94 -10.42 -5.56 20.54
N ALA A 95 -9.39 -6.42 20.57
CA ALA A 95 -8.95 -7.10 21.78
C ALA A 95 -8.24 -6.16 22.78
N GLN A 96 -7.73 -5.01 22.33
CA GLN A 96 -6.83 -4.14 23.09
C GLN A 96 -7.35 -2.71 23.23
N TRP A 97 -8.20 -2.23 22.32
CA TRP A 97 -8.69 -0.85 22.30
C TRP A 97 -10.23 -0.78 22.18
N GLU A 98 -10.84 0.07 23.00
CA GLU A 98 -12.26 0.44 22.87
C GLU A 98 -12.49 1.52 21.79
N ARG A 99 -11.47 2.35 21.54
CA ARG A 99 -11.47 3.41 20.54
C ARG A 99 -10.05 3.64 20.00
N PRO A 100 -9.91 4.11 18.74
CA PRO A 100 -8.60 4.38 18.17
C PRO A 100 -7.84 5.47 18.96
N ALA A 101 -6.54 5.29 19.12
CA ALA A 101 -5.64 6.20 19.81
C ALA A 101 -4.96 7.17 18.82
N CYS A 102 -5.77 7.98 18.13
CA CYS A 102 -5.32 8.98 17.16
C CYS A 102 -6.27 10.19 17.16
N ASP A 103 -5.86 11.28 16.52
CA ASP A 103 -6.77 12.41 16.29
C ASP A 103 -7.85 12.06 15.26
N TYR A 104 -8.86 12.93 15.16
CA TYR A 104 -10.04 12.71 14.31
C TYR A 104 -9.74 12.77 12.81
N TYR A 105 -8.84 13.66 12.37
CA TYR A 105 -8.60 13.91 10.96
C TYR A 105 -7.58 12.95 10.35
N ALA A 106 -7.76 12.63 9.06
CA ALA A 106 -6.80 11.81 8.32
C ALA A 106 -5.38 12.39 8.35
N GLY A 107 -4.41 11.48 8.32
CA GLY A 107 -2.98 11.80 8.35
C GLY A 107 -2.45 12.30 9.69
N SER A 108 -3.26 12.28 10.75
CA SER A 108 -2.76 12.50 12.10
C SER A 108 -1.93 11.28 12.56
N PRO A 109 -0.83 11.50 13.30
CA PRO A 109 -0.16 10.40 14.01
C PRO A 109 -1.13 9.65 14.94
N GLY A 110 -0.80 8.41 15.24
CA GLY A 110 -1.61 7.55 16.10
C GLY A 110 -0.79 6.47 16.76
N SER A 111 -1.35 5.88 17.83
CA SER A 111 -0.72 4.79 18.58
C SER A 111 -1.61 3.53 18.70
N SER A 112 -2.47 3.31 17.70
CA SER A 112 -3.28 2.10 17.52
C SER A 112 -3.70 2.01 16.05
N PHE A 113 -4.04 0.81 15.57
CA PHE A 113 -4.70 0.65 14.29
C PHE A 113 -6.05 1.40 14.28
N HIS A 114 -6.54 1.79 13.10
CA HIS A 114 -7.82 2.47 12.94
C HIS A 114 -8.73 1.70 11.97
N PRO A 115 -10.01 1.45 12.31
CA PRO A 115 -10.93 0.73 11.42
C PRO A 115 -11.18 1.38 10.05
N SER A 116 -10.94 2.68 9.92
CA SER A 116 -11.02 3.42 8.64
C SER A 116 -9.71 3.47 7.85
N TRP A 117 -8.72 2.65 8.20
CA TRP A 117 -7.50 2.48 7.41
C TRP A 117 -7.63 1.22 6.56
N ILE A 118 -7.41 1.34 5.25
CA ILE A 118 -7.45 0.22 4.31
C ILE A 118 -6.01 -0.21 3.98
N PRO A 119 -5.56 -1.41 4.36
CA PRO A 119 -4.28 -1.94 3.92
C PRO A 119 -4.24 -2.10 2.40
N ILE A 120 -3.16 -1.66 1.77
CA ILE A 120 -2.91 -1.81 0.33
C ILE A 120 -1.65 -2.61 0.03
N ALA A 121 -0.79 -2.80 1.02
CA ALA A 121 0.42 -3.59 0.93
C ALA A 121 0.97 -3.84 2.34
N GLY A 122 1.68 -4.96 2.53
CA GLY A 122 2.29 -5.27 3.82
C GLY A 122 3.56 -6.10 3.69
N ASP A 123 4.32 -6.21 4.78
CA ASP A 123 5.64 -6.86 4.81
C ASP A 123 5.57 -8.36 5.09
N GLY A 124 4.37 -8.86 5.43
CA GLY A 124 4.12 -10.24 5.85
C GLY A 124 4.21 -10.46 7.36
N PHE A 125 4.54 -9.43 8.14
CA PHE A 125 4.66 -9.43 9.60
C PHE A 125 3.75 -8.39 10.28
N ALA A 126 2.74 -7.90 9.55
CA ALA A 126 1.69 -6.98 9.98
C ALA A 126 2.09 -5.49 10.03
N ASP A 127 3.24 -5.13 9.46
CA ASP A 127 3.45 -3.76 9.03
C ASP A 127 2.74 -3.54 7.69
N GLU A 128 2.09 -2.39 7.57
CA GLU A 128 1.16 -2.12 6.46
C GLU A 128 1.34 -0.72 5.89
N LEU A 129 1.32 -0.60 4.55
CA LEU A 129 0.87 0.62 3.90
C LEU A 129 -0.64 0.66 3.91
N VAL A 130 -1.22 1.70 4.50
CA VAL A 130 -2.67 1.86 4.60
C VAL A 130 -3.14 3.18 3.99
N VAL A 131 -4.31 3.16 3.37
CA VAL A 131 -5.02 4.37 2.93
C VAL A 131 -5.98 4.83 4.03
N ASP A 132 -5.85 6.09 4.43
CA ASP A 132 -6.63 6.68 5.52
C ASP A 132 -7.94 7.29 5.04
N LEU A 133 -9.07 6.65 5.35
CA LEU A 133 -10.41 7.12 4.97
C LEU A 133 -11.07 8.02 6.01
N ARG A 134 -10.33 8.43 7.05
CA ARG A 134 -10.85 9.44 7.99
C ARG A 134 -11.08 10.77 7.24
N PRO A 135 -12.02 11.61 7.71
CA PRO A 135 -12.29 12.87 7.04
C PRO A 135 -11.12 13.85 7.17
N GLY A 136 -11.09 14.84 6.29
CA GLY A 136 -10.22 16.01 6.40
C GLY A 136 -9.38 16.26 5.14
N PRO A 137 -8.47 17.25 5.17
CA PRO A 137 -7.68 17.63 4.00
C PRO A 137 -6.72 16.57 3.48
N LEU A 138 -6.48 15.51 4.26
CA LEU A 138 -5.61 14.38 3.93
C LEU A 138 -6.40 13.07 3.80
N GLU A 139 -7.73 13.12 3.67
CA GLU A 139 -8.53 11.93 3.34
C GLU A 139 -7.98 11.26 2.08
N GLY A 140 -7.70 9.96 2.17
CA GLY A 140 -7.07 9.17 1.12
C GLY A 140 -5.54 9.14 1.16
N CYS A 141 -4.87 9.78 2.14
CA CYS A 141 -3.41 9.71 2.26
C CYS A 141 -2.92 8.29 2.55
N VAL A 142 -1.69 7.99 2.15
CA VAL A 142 -1.04 6.71 2.46
C VAL A 142 -0.18 6.89 3.72
N LEU A 143 -0.35 5.98 4.67
CA LEU A 143 0.35 5.92 5.95
C LEU A 143 1.09 4.60 6.06
N GLU A 144 2.17 4.63 6.83
CA GLU A 144 2.89 3.44 7.27
C GLU A 144 2.40 3.10 8.68
N TRP A 145 1.77 1.94 8.84
CA TRP A 145 1.44 1.34 10.11
C TRP A 145 2.56 0.39 10.51
N GLU A 146 3.18 0.69 11.65
CA GLU A 146 4.18 -0.16 12.29
C GLU A 146 3.51 -0.85 13.49
N GLN A 147 3.45 -2.17 13.46
CA GLN A 147 2.65 -2.97 14.37
C GLN A 147 3.31 -3.13 15.74
N GLU A 148 4.63 -3.31 15.79
CA GLU A 148 5.40 -3.59 17.02
C GLU A 148 5.39 -2.43 18.01
N ALA A 149 5.61 -1.21 17.54
CA ALA A 149 5.51 0.05 18.25
C ALA A 149 4.07 0.58 18.29
N ALA A 150 3.15 -0.06 17.56
CA ALA A 150 1.76 0.32 17.40
C ALA A 150 1.66 1.79 16.99
N GLN A 151 2.29 2.17 15.89
CA GLN A 151 2.52 3.57 15.52
C GLN A 151 2.15 3.87 14.07
N VAL A 152 1.57 5.06 13.87
CA VAL A 152 1.55 5.76 12.59
C VAL A 152 2.19 7.14 12.76
N LEU A 153 3.05 7.51 11.82
CA LEU A 153 3.59 8.87 11.68
C LEU A 153 2.77 9.70 10.67
N ARG A 154 3.22 10.91 10.35
CA ARG A 154 2.56 11.71 9.31
C ARG A 154 2.73 11.06 7.93
N PRO A 155 1.74 11.18 7.03
CA PRO A 155 1.82 10.56 5.71
C PRO A 155 2.95 11.13 4.87
N GLU A 156 3.68 10.25 4.19
CA GLU A 156 4.64 10.64 3.15
C GLU A 156 3.93 11.00 1.83
N TRP A 157 2.82 10.32 1.54
CA TRP A 157 2.08 10.47 0.30
C TRP A 157 0.63 10.93 0.54
N LYS A 158 0.14 11.82 -0.32
CA LYS A 158 -1.22 12.36 -0.25
C LYS A 158 -2.28 11.41 -0.79
N GLY A 159 -1.86 10.30 -1.41
CA GLY A 159 -2.71 9.29 -2.02
C GLY A 159 -1.88 8.26 -2.80
N VAL A 160 -2.55 7.21 -3.27
CA VAL A 160 -1.95 6.10 -4.01
C VAL A 160 -1.31 6.58 -5.30
N THR A 161 -1.95 7.50 -6.03
CA THR A 161 -1.35 8.08 -7.25
C THR A 161 -0.01 8.75 -6.94
N SER A 162 0.07 9.50 -5.84
CA SER A 162 1.32 10.17 -5.45
C SER A 162 2.41 9.20 -5.00
N MET A 163 2.05 8.12 -4.31
CA MET A 163 2.96 7.04 -3.93
C MET A 163 3.53 6.33 -5.17
N LEU A 164 2.66 5.89 -6.08
CA LEU A 164 3.10 5.18 -7.29
C LEU A 164 3.90 6.08 -8.24
N ALA A 165 3.59 7.38 -8.29
CA ALA A 165 4.38 8.34 -9.06
C ALA A 165 5.80 8.46 -8.50
N ASP A 166 5.95 8.44 -7.18
CA ASP A 166 7.24 8.50 -6.51
C ASP A 166 8.03 7.20 -6.70
N VAL A 167 7.38 6.03 -6.56
CA VAL A 167 7.96 4.71 -6.85
C VAL A 167 8.44 4.64 -8.30
N HIS A 168 7.58 4.97 -9.27
CA HIS A 168 7.96 4.96 -10.68
C HIS A 168 9.16 5.88 -10.96
N ARG A 169 9.17 7.09 -10.39
CA ARG A 169 10.28 8.03 -10.53
C ARG A 169 11.56 7.47 -9.92
N ALA A 170 11.48 6.86 -8.74
CA ALA A 170 12.62 6.23 -8.08
C ALA A 170 13.22 5.12 -8.96
N LEU A 171 12.39 4.24 -9.51
CA LEU A 171 12.85 3.13 -10.36
C LEU A 171 13.53 3.62 -11.65
N VAL A 172 13.00 4.68 -12.29
CA VAL A 172 13.52 5.19 -13.58
C VAL A 172 14.72 6.12 -13.40
N GLU A 173 14.73 6.93 -12.35
CA GLU A 173 15.72 8.01 -12.17
C GLU A 173 16.76 7.70 -11.08
N GLY A 174 16.58 6.62 -10.30
CA GLY A 174 17.48 6.26 -9.19
C GLY A 174 17.42 7.24 -8.00
N VAL A 175 16.33 8.00 -7.90
CA VAL A 175 16.04 8.93 -6.78
C VAL A 175 15.28 8.19 -5.67
N PRO A 176 15.17 8.74 -4.44
CA PRO A 176 14.37 8.08 -3.41
C PRO A 176 12.87 8.21 -3.69
N ALA A 177 12.12 7.17 -3.33
CA ALA A 177 10.67 7.24 -3.09
C ALA A 177 10.46 7.26 -1.58
N GLY A 178 9.82 8.32 -1.07
CA GLY A 178 9.82 8.57 0.36
C GLY A 178 11.24 8.69 0.91
N HIS A 179 11.59 7.86 1.87
CA HIS A 179 12.93 7.76 2.47
C HIS A 179 13.78 6.59 1.92
N SER A 180 13.31 5.87 0.90
CA SER A 180 13.92 4.63 0.43
C SER A 180 14.46 4.72 -1.00
N TYR A 181 15.61 4.09 -1.27
CA TYR A 181 16.25 4.05 -2.58
C TYR A 181 16.14 2.66 -3.21
N PRO A 182 15.72 2.55 -4.48
CA PRO A 182 15.62 1.25 -5.13
C PRO A 182 17.01 0.69 -5.44
N THR A 183 17.16 -0.61 -5.24
CA THR A 183 18.35 -1.39 -5.63
C THR A 183 17.86 -2.68 -6.29
N VAL A 184 18.54 -3.12 -7.34
CA VAL A 184 18.27 -4.44 -7.93
C VAL A 184 19.42 -5.37 -7.55
N THR A 185 19.09 -6.50 -6.94
CA THR A 185 20.04 -7.54 -6.58
C THR A 185 20.57 -8.28 -7.82
N GLU A 186 21.70 -8.98 -7.69
CA GLU A 186 22.30 -9.72 -8.82
C GLU A 186 21.38 -10.81 -9.38
N ASP A 187 20.50 -11.37 -8.56
CA ASP A 187 19.52 -12.38 -8.96
C ASP A 187 18.20 -11.77 -9.47
N GLY A 188 18.09 -10.44 -9.59
CA GLY A 188 16.98 -9.76 -10.23
C GLY A 188 15.78 -9.52 -9.33
N ARG A 189 15.99 -9.32 -8.02
CA ARG A 189 14.97 -8.81 -7.10
C ARG A 189 15.12 -7.30 -6.94
N LEU A 190 13.98 -6.61 -6.89
CA LEU A 190 13.93 -5.26 -6.35
C LEU A 190 14.05 -5.33 -4.82
N ASP A 191 14.82 -4.41 -4.27
CA ASP A 191 15.01 -4.16 -2.85
C ASP A 191 15.04 -2.64 -2.64
N TRP A 192 14.84 -2.19 -1.40
CA TRP A 192 14.83 -0.78 -1.04
C TRP A 192 15.74 -0.52 0.16
N GLN A 193 16.61 0.47 0.02
CA GLN A 193 17.63 0.78 1.01
C GLN A 193 17.34 2.15 1.64
N ILE A 194 17.36 2.20 2.97
CA ILE A 194 17.37 3.46 3.72
C ILE A 194 18.83 3.94 3.77
N ARG A 195 19.09 5.17 3.31
CA ARG A 195 20.43 5.76 3.26
C ARG A 195 20.60 6.90 4.24
#